data_AF-R6RRT8-F1
#
_entry.id   AF-R6RRT8-F1
#
_cell.length_a   1.000
_cell.length_b   1.000
_cell.length_c   1.000
_cell.angle_alpha   90.00
_cell.angle_beta   90.00
_cell.angle_gamma   90.00
#
_symmetry.space_group_name_H-M   'P 1'
#
loop_
_entity.id
_entity.type
_entity.pdbx_description
1 polymer ?
#
loop_
_entity_poly.entity_id
_entity_poly.type
_entity_poly.pdbx_seq_one_letter_code
_entity_poly.pdbx_strand_id
1 'polypeptide(L)'
;MKKFSKRKTNYTTEGQENLAKSALISQTRTNPYTWKFDYIKGKNNNEYTAIFKTCGICKLMNELNLTEYIPALCSLDYVMAEMNNTTFTREYTLASGGPYCDCHYNHRN
;
A
#
# COMPACT_ATOMS: atom_id res chain seq x y z
N MET A 1 -5.57 29.84 8.19
CA MET A 1 -5.81 28.52 7.54
C MET A 1 -4.49 27.80 7.41
N LYS A 2 -4.28 26.67 8.09
CA LYS A 2 -3.07 25.85 7.89
C LYS A 2 -3.06 25.39 6.44
N LYS A 3 -2.00 25.70 5.70
CA LYS A 3 -1.76 25.14 4.36
C LYS A 3 -1.64 23.64 4.53
N PHE A 4 -2.70 22.89 4.25
CA PHE A 4 -2.59 21.45 4.09
C PHE A 4 -1.56 21.22 2.98
N SER A 5 -0.50 20.48 3.28
CA SER A 5 0.47 20.06 2.27
C SER A 5 -0.31 19.51 1.08
N LYS A 6 -0.17 20.11 -0.11
CA LYS A 6 -0.76 19.54 -1.33
C LYS A 6 -0.23 18.13 -1.41
N ARG A 7 -1.07 17.11 -1.19
CA ARG A 7 -0.66 15.71 -1.30
C ARG A 7 -0.12 15.53 -2.71
N LYS A 8 1.19 15.29 -2.83
CA LYS A 8 1.76 14.84 -4.11
C LYS A 8 1.09 13.50 -4.42
N THR A 9 0.32 13.46 -5.50
CA THR A 9 -0.37 12.25 -5.92
C THR A 9 0.62 11.25 -6.49
N ASN A 10 0.37 9.96 -6.27
CA ASN A 10 1.14 8.88 -6.88
C ASN A 10 0.92 8.84 -8.40
N TYR A 11 -0.15 9.46 -8.92
CA TYR A 11 -0.54 9.41 -10.33
C TYR A 11 0.14 10.46 -11.22
N THR A 12 1.40 10.75 -10.93
CA THR A 12 2.28 11.57 -11.77
C THR A 12 3.59 10.84 -12.01
N THR A 13 4.36 11.22 -13.03
CA THR A 13 5.69 10.64 -13.26
C THR A 13 6.57 10.73 -12.00
N GLU A 14 6.61 11.91 -11.35
CA GLU A 14 7.37 12.11 -10.10
C GLU A 14 6.83 11.22 -8.97
N GLY A 15 5.51 11.09 -8.85
CA GLY A 15 4.86 10.22 -7.86
C GLY A 15 5.25 8.75 -8.03
N GLN A 16 5.20 8.25 -9.26
CA GLN A 16 5.57 6.87 -9.60
C GLN A 16 7.06 6.61 -9.37
N GLU A 17 7.93 7.56 -9.70
CA GLU A 17 9.37 7.48 -9.40
C GLU A 17 9.64 7.43 -7.90
N ASN A 18 8.92 8.24 -7.12
CA ASN A 18 9.05 8.24 -5.66
C ASN A 18 8.54 6.94 -5.04
N LEU A 19 7.47 6.35 -5.59
CA LEU A 19 6.99 5.04 -5.19
C LEU A 19 8.04 3.94 -5.48
N ALA A 20 8.61 3.93 -6.68
CA ALA A 20 9.66 2.98 -7.05
C ALA A 20 10.90 3.11 -6.14
N LYS A 21 11.35 4.34 -5.86
CA LYS A 21 12.43 4.60 -4.89
C LYS A 21 12.06 4.12 -3.49
N SER A 22 10.82 4.36 -3.05
CA SER A 22 10.34 3.93 -1.74
C SER A 22 10.30 2.40 -1.62
N ALA A 23 9.93 1.70 -2.69
CA ALA A 23 9.97 0.23 -2.76
C ALA A 23 11.41 -0.27 -2.53
N LEU A 24 12.40 0.29 -3.25
CA LEU A 24 13.82 -0.07 -3.07
C LEU A 24 14.33 0.23 -1.65
N ILE A 25 14.00 1.40 -1.11
CA ILE A 25 14.38 1.78 0.27
C ILE A 25 13.73 0.85 1.29
N SER A 26 12.51 0.38 1.06
CA SER A 26 11.83 -0.53 1.99
C SER A 26 12.63 -1.83 2.20
N GLN A 27 13.34 -2.31 1.19
CA GLN A 27 14.11 -3.55 1.25
C GLN A 27 15.29 -3.46 2.23
N THR A 28 15.91 -2.28 2.33
CA THR A 28 17.09 -2.04 3.18
C THR A 28 16.73 -1.75 4.64
N ARG A 29 15.45 -1.49 4.92
CA ARG A 29 14.99 -1.23 6.29
C ARG A 29 15.03 -2.48 7.15
N THR A 30 15.54 -2.30 8.36
CA THR A 30 15.69 -3.35 9.39
C THR A 30 14.59 -3.35 10.43
N ASN A 31 13.76 -2.28 10.49
CA ASN A 31 12.64 -2.23 11.42
C ASN A 31 11.64 -3.36 11.10
N PRO A 32 11.31 -4.24 12.06
CA PRO A 32 10.48 -5.44 11.84
C PRO A 32 9.04 -5.13 11.40
N TYR A 33 8.54 -3.91 11.65
CA TYR A 33 7.21 -3.45 11.25
C TYR A 33 7.20 -2.80 9.87
N THR A 34 8.33 -2.75 9.17
CA THR A 34 8.40 -2.15 7.83
C THR A 34 7.55 -2.93 6.85
N TRP A 35 6.73 -2.22 6.07
CA TRP A 35 6.15 -2.73 4.84
C TRP A 35 7.19 -2.79 3.73
N LYS A 36 7.68 -3.98 3.43
CA LYS A 36 8.54 -4.27 2.29
C LYS A 36 7.66 -4.63 1.11
N PHE A 37 7.86 -3.94 0.00
CA PHE A 37 7.05 -4.15 -1.18
C PHE A 37 7.84 -3.98 -2.46
N ASP A 38 7.40 -4.69 -3.48
CA ASP A 38 7.83 -4.48 -4.85
C ASP A 38 6.86 -3.53 -5.54
N TYR A 39 7.39 -2.63 -6.36
CA TYR A 39 6.60 -1.72 -7.18
C TYR A 39 6.58 -2.22 -8.62
N ILE A 40 5.38 -2.34 -9.18
CA ILE A 40 5.16 -2.70 -10.58
C ILE A 40 4.44 -1.53 -11.25
N LYS A 41 5.08 -0.96 -12.26
CA LYS A 41 4.51 0.13 -13.06
C LYS A 41 3.31 -0.38 -13.87
N GLY A 42 2.22 0.38 -13.88
CA GLY A 42 1.07 0.12 -14.73
C GLY A 42 1.28 0.56 -16.18
N LYS A 43 0.22 0.48 -16.99
CA LYS A 43 0.27 0.86 -18.42
C LYS A 43 0.50 2.36 -18.63
N ASN A 44 0.03 3.17 -17.69
CA ASN A 44 0.12 4.61 -17.67
C ASN A 44 0.45 5.08 -16.23
N ASN A 45 0.52 6.38 -16.00
CA ASN A 45 0.83 6.92 -14.67
C ASN A 45 -0.35 6.82 -13.68
N ASN A 46 -1.54 6.47 -14.12
CA ASN A 46 -2.74 6.31 -13.29
C ASN A 46 -2.84 4.92 -12.67
N GLU A 47 -1.98 3.99 -13.09
CA GLU A 47 -2.02 2.60 -12.67
C GLU A 47 -0.68 2.19 -12.06
N TYR A 48 -0.74 1.46 -10.95
CA TYR A 48 0.42 0.75 -10.42
C TYR A 48 -0.01 -0.40 -9.52
N THR A 49 0.91 -1.32 -9.28
CA THR A 49 0.72 -2.41 -8.31
C THR A 49 1.84 -2.38 -7.28
N ALA A 50 1.47 -2.54 -6.02
CA ALA A 50 2.41 -2.72 -4.92
C ALA A 50 2.24 -4.13 -4.33
N ILE A 51 3.26 -4.98 -4.47
CA ILE A 51 3.25 -6.34 -3.94
C ILE A 51 3.96 -6.34 -2.58
N PHE A 52 3.19 -6.36 -1.50
CA PHE A 52 3.74 -6.35 -0.14
C PHE A 52 4.13 -7.76 0.29
N LYS A 53 5.41 -7.94 0.62
CA LYS A 53 5.96 -9.19 1.19
C LYS A 53 5.97 -9.19 2.72
N THR A 54 5.90 -8.01 3.33
CA THR A 54 5.71 -7.86 4.77
C THR A 54 4.62 -6.82 5.06
N CYS A 55 3.90 -7.00 6.16
CA CYS A 55 2.85 -6.09 6.60
C CYS A 55 3.03 -5.71 8.07
N GLY A 56 3.27 -4.42 8.33
CA GLY A 56 3.44 -3.89 9.68
C GLY A 56 2.21 -4.08 10.57
N ILE A 57 1.00 -3.94 10.00
CA ILE A 57 -0.25 -4.21 10.71
C ILE A 57 -0.33 -5.67 11.13
N CYS A 58 -0.09 -6.61 10.21
CA CYS A 58 -0.12 -8.03 10.54
C CYS A 58 0.92 -8.35 11.62
N LYS A 59 2.16 -7.87 11.49
CA LYS A 59 3.22 -8.10 12.49
C LYS A 59 2.81 -7.60 13.88
N LEU A 60 2.39 -6.33 13.98
CA LEU A 60 2.02 -5.70 15.24
C LEU A 60 0.80 -6.34 15.89
N MET A 61 -0.27 -6.57 15.13
CA MET A 61 -1.52 -7.11 15.68
C MET A 61 -1.37 -8.56 16.14
N ASN A 62 -0.52 -9.36 15.47
CA ASN A 62 -0.19 -10.71 15.96
C ASN A 62 0.57 -10.65 17.29
N GLU A 63 1.57 -9.77 17.44
CA GLU A 63 2.34 -9.65 18.68
C GLU A 63 1.51 -9.16 19.86
N LEU A 64 0.50 -8.33 19.60
CA LEU A 64 -0.41 -7.82 20.63
C LEU A 64 -1.61 -8.75 20.91
N ASN A 65 -1.77 -9.85 20.18
CA ASN A 65 -2.95 -10.72 20.22
C ASN A 65 -4.27 -9.98 19.91
N LEU A 66 -4.25 -9.13 18.88
CA LEU A 66 -5.36 -8.29 18.42
C LEU A 66 -5.73 -8.60 16.96
N THR A 67 -5.62 -9.87 16.57
CA THR A 67 -5.75 -10.30 15.16
C THR A 67 -7.17 -10.12 14.62
N GLU A 68 -8.18 -10.06 15.48
CA GLU A 68 -9.58 -9.81 15.13
C GLU A 68 -9.82 -8.45 14.45
N TYR A 69 -8.92 -7.47 14.65
CA TYR A 69 -9.04 -6.15 14.02
C TYR A 69 -8.34 -6.04 12.67
N ILE A 70 -7.51 -7.02 12.30
CA ILE A 70 -6.78 -7.01 11.03
C ILE A 70 -7.74 -6.86 9.83
N PRO A 71 -8.89 -7.56 9.74
CA PRO A 71 -9.82 -7.38 8.63
C PRO A 71 -10.29 -5.93 8.48
N ALA A 72 -10.67 -5.27 9.57
CA ALA A 72 -11.12 -3.88 9.54
C ALA A 72 -10.01 -2.92 9.06
N LEU A 73 -8.78 -3.14 9.51
CA LEU A 73 -7.61 -2.35 9.08
C LEU A 73 -7.27 -2.59 7.61
N CYS A 74 -7.38 -3.82 7.11
CA CYS A 74 -7.19 -4.11 5.69
C CYS A 74 -8.32 -3.52 4.82
N SER A 75 -9.55 -3.53 5.30
CA SER A 75 -10.70 -2.92 4.60
C SER A 75 -10.57 -1.40 4.47
N LEU A 76 -9.86 -0.73 5.37
CA LEU A 76 -9.62 0.71 5.30
C LEU A 76 -8.94 1.13 4.00
N ASP A 77 -8.09 0.28 3.40
CA ASP A 77 -7.41 0.58 2.15
C ASP A 77 -8.39 0.83 0.98
N TYR A 78 -9.51 0.10 0.95
CA TYR A 78 -10.55 0.30 -0.06
C TYR A 78 -11.23 1.66 0.09
N VAL A 79 -11.53 2.06 1.34
CA VAL A 79 -12.13 3.36 1.64
C VAL A 79 -11.17 4.50 1.28
N MET A 80 -9.90 4.37 1.67
CA MET A 80 -8.87 5.37 1.34
C MET A 80 -8.66 5.53 -0.16
N ALA A 81 -8.70 4.43 -0.91
CA ALA A 81 -8.59 4.46 -2.37
C ALA A 81 -9.81 5.13 -3.03
N GLU A 82 -11.01 4.77 -2.60
CA GLU A 82 -12.25 5.37 -3.11
C GLU A 82 -12.28 6.89 -2.86
N MET A 83 -11.91 7.34 -1.66
CA MET A 83 -11.77 8.77 -1.33
C MET A 83 -10.72 9.49 -2.21
N ASN A 84 -9.79 8.75 -2.81
CA ASN A 84 -8.79 9.24 -3.74
C ASN A 84 -9.15 8.94 -5.20
N ASN A 85 -10.44 8.73 -5.52
CA ASN A 85 -10.94 8.40 -6.86
C ASN A 85 -10.16 7.26 -7.55
N THR A 86 -9.83 6.24 -6.77
CA THR A 86 -8.99 5.11 -7.19
C THR A 86 -9.73 3.81 -6.98
N THR A 87 -9.86 3.00 -8.03
CA THR A 87 -10.28 1.61 -7.90
C THR A 87 -9.14 0.80 -7.29
N PHE A 88 -9.45 0.08 -6.21
CA PHE A 88 -8.51 -0.75 -5.48
C PHE A 88 -8.94 -2.21 -5.48
N THR A 89 -8.04 -3.11 -5.88
CA THR A 89 -8.30 -4.56 -5.87
C THR A 89 -7.12 -5.32 -5.29
N ARG A 90 -7.41 -6.49 -4.72
CA ARG A 90 -6.46 -7.49 -4.21
C ARG A 90 -7.07 -8.87 -4.41
N GLU A 91 -6.27 -9.85 -4.80
CA GLU A 91 -6.63 -11.27 -4.79
C GLU A 91 -6.08 -11.98 -3.54
N TYR A 92 -4.86 -11.64 -3.15
CA TYR A 92 -4.15 -12.23 -2.02
C TYR A 92 -3.92 -11.20 -0.92
N THR A 93 -3.92 -11.66 0.33
CA THR A 93 -3.44 -10.85 1.45
C THR A 93 -2.62 -11.70 2.41
N LEU A 94 -1.59 -11.09 3.00
CA LEU A 94 -0.88 -11.68 4.15
C LEU A 94 -1.83 -11.91 5.34
N ALA A 95 -2.85 -11.05 5.50
CA ALA A 95 -3.85 -11.16 6.56
C ALA A 95 -4.68 -12.45 6.47
N SER A 96 -4.99 -12.91 5.26
CA SER A 96 -5.72 -14.15 5.00
C SER A 96 -4.81 -15.37 4.82
N GLY A 97 -3.52 -15.26 5.17
CA GLY A 97 -2.54 -16.35 5.02
C GLY A 97 -1.99 -16.53 3.60
N GLY A 98 -2.24 -15.58 2.69
CA GLY A 98 -1.67 -15.59 1.35
C GLY A 98 -0.16 -15.26 1.34
N PRO A 99 0.54 -15.53 0.23
CA PRO A 99 1.99 -15.35 0.13
C PRO A 99 2.44 -13.87 0.08
N TYR A 100 1.52 -12.95 -0.20
CA TYR A 100 1.74 -11.50 -0.29
C TYR A 100 0.40 -10.76 -0.28
N CYS A 101 0.44 -9.42 -0.19
CA CYS A 101 -0.70 -8.58 -0.59
C CYS A 101 -0.44 -7.97 -1.97
N ASP A 102 -1.34 -8.17 -2.92
CA ASP A 102 -1.29 -7.64 -4.29
C ASP A 102 -2.16 -6.39 -4.45
N CYS A 103 -1.65 -5.27 -3.97
CA CYS A 103 -2.38 -4.01 -3.94
C CYS A 103 -2.38 -3.38 -5.34
N HIS A 104 -3.46 -3.54 -6.10
CA HIS A 104 -3.63 -2.94 -7.43
C HIS A 104 -4.38 -1.61 -7.33
N TYR A 105 -3.77 -0.55 -7.88
CA TYR A 105 -4.33 0.80 -7.88
C TYR A 105 -4.58 1.26 -9.31
N ASN A 106 -5.81 1.67 -9.61
CA ASN A 106 -6.19 2.29 -10.87
C ASN A 106 -6.97 3.58 -10.61
N HIS A 107 -6.34 4.72 -10.89
CA HIS A 107 -6.95 6.04 -10.74
C HIS A 107 -7.90 6.33 -11.91
N ARG A 108 -9.11 6.78 -11.59
CA ARG A 108 -10.19 6.94 -12.59
C ARG A 108 -10.10 8.23 -13.43
N ASN A 109 -9.05 9.05 -13.24
CA ASN A 109 -8.82 10.31 -13.96
C ASN A 109 -7.58 10.25 -14.84
#